data_AF-A0A6L2ZYP6-F1
#
_entry.id   AF-A0A6L2ZYP6-F1
#
_cell.length_a   1.000
_cell.length_b   1.000
_cell.length_c   1.000
_cell.angle_alpha   90.00
_cell.angle_beta   90.00
_cell.angle_gamma   90.00
#
_symmetry.space_group_name_H-M   'P 1'
#
loop_
_entity.id
_entity.type
_entity.pdbx_description
1 polymer ?
#
loop_
_entity_poly.entity_id
_entity_poly.type
_entity_poly.pdbx_seq_one_letter_code
_entity_poly.pdbx_strand_id
1 'polypeptide(L)' 'RLELVRLAMPRRVYTQSHVDYVIEAVAEVHQRRQTLRGLRITCEPPVLRHFTARFEEA' A
#
# COMPACT_ATOMS: atom_id res chain seq x y z
N ARG A 1 -4.96 -13.68 -10.44
CA ARG A 1 -5.16 -12.24 -10.68
C ARG A 1 -4.10 -11.51 -9.86
N LEU A 2 -3.29 -10.64 -10.47
CA LEU A 2 -2.28 -9.86 -9.74
C LEU A 2 -2.96 -8.60 -9.21
N GLU A 3 -2.90 -8.39 -7.90
CA GLU A 3 -3.29 -7.14 -7.24
C GLU A 3 -2.02 -6.38 -6.90
N LEU A 4 -1.84 -5.19 -7.50
CA LEU A 4 -0.57 -4.48 -7.52
C LEU A 4 -0.65 -3.18 -6.70
N VAL A 5 0.43 -2.87 -6.00
CA VAL A 5 0.65 -1.58 -5.33
C VAL A 5 1.74 -0.83 -6.08
N ARG A 6 1.49 0.44 -6.43
CA ARG A 6 2.42 1.26 -7.22
C ARG A 6 3.36 2.06 -6.32
N LEU A 7 4.67 1.90 -6.51
CA LEU A 7 5.71 2.76 -5.93
C LEU A 7 6.12 3.82 -6.96
N ALA A 8 5.65 5.05 -6.80
CA ALA A 8 5.96 6.16 -7.71
C ALA A 8 7.06 7.05 -7.12
N MET A 9 8.16 7.25 -7.86
CA MET A 9 9.32 8.04 -7.43
C MET A 9 9.34 9.41 -8.13
N PRO A 10 9.09 10.52 -7.40
CA PRO A 10 9.22 11.87 -7.94
C PRO A 10 10.67 12.20 -8.33
N ARG A 11 10.83 12.92 -9.44
CA ARG A 11 12.15 13.26 -9.99
C ARG A 11 12.88 14.26 -9.08
N ARG A 12 14.13 13.95 -8.73
CA ARG A 12 15.05 14.82 -7.94
C ARG A 12 14.54 15.17 -6.53
N VAL A 13 13.67 14.34 -5.95
CA VAL A 13 13.14 14.56 -4.58
C VAL A 13 13.85 13.66 -3.57
N TYR A 14 14.06 12.39 -3.91
CA TYR A 14 14.59 11.39 -2.98
C TYR A 14 16.05 11.06 -3.25
N THR A 15 16.74 10.68 -2.18
CA THR A 15 18.14 10.20 -2.18
C THR A 15 18.18 8.67 -2.12
N GLN A 16 19.37 8.07 -2.24
CA GLN A 16 19.58 6.64 -2.09
C GLN A 16 19.02 6.10 -0.76
N SER A 17 19.29 6.80 0.35
CA SER A 17 18.82 6.40 1.68
C SER A 17 17.30 6.29 1.80
N HIS A 18 16.54 7.08 1.03
CA HIS A 18 15.08 6.94 0.99
C HIS A 18 14.64 5.67 0.27
N VAL A 19 15.38 5.26 -0.77
CA VAL A 19 15.12 4.01 -1.50
C VAL A 19 15.52 2.81 -0.65
N ASP A 20 16.66 2.87 0.03
CA ASP A 20 17.12 1.83 0.96
C ASP A 20 16.07 1.60 2.06
N TYR A 21 15.53 2.68 2.63
CA TYR A 21 14.44 2.60 3.60
C TYR A 21 13.17 1.93 3.04
N VAL A 22 12.77 2.26 1.81
CA VAL A 22 11.62 1.61 1.16
C VAL A 22 11.87 0.11 0.93
N ILE A 23 13.10 -0.27 0.58
CA ILE A 23 13.49 -1.69 0.42
C ILE A 23 13.30 -2.43 1.75
N GLU A 24 13.82 -1.87 2.84
CA GLU A 24 13.70 -2.46 4.19
C GLU A 24 12.23 -2.59 4.62
N ALA A 25 11.43 -1.53 4.46
CA ALA A 25 10.02 -1.54 4.82
C ALA A 25 9.21 -2.58 4.03
N VAL A 26 9.46 -2.72 2.72
CA VAL A 26 8.79 -3.72 1.89
C VAL A 26 9.22 -5.14 2.27
N ALA A 27 10.51 -5.34 2.57
CA ALA A 27 11.02 -6.63 3.02
C ALA A 27 10.38 -7.05 4.36
N GLU A 28 10.25 -6.14 5.32
CA GLU A 28 9.58 -6.39 6.61
C GLU A 28 8.12 -6.80 6.41
N VAL A 29 7.37 -6.06 5.59
CA VAL A 29 5.97 -6.39 5.26
C VAL A 29 5.87 -7.76 4.59
N HIS A 30 6.80 -8.08 3.68
CA HIS A 30 6.83 -9.36 2.99
C HIS A 30 7.09 -10.54 3.95
N GLN A 31 7.95 -10.36 4.95
CA GLN A 31 8.22 -11.38 5.98
C GLN A 31 6.95 -11.73 6.77
N ARG A 32 6.15 -10.73 7.14
CA ARG A 32 4.89 -10.93 7.89
C ARG A 32 3.64 -11.11 7.03
N ARG A 33 3.77 -11.34 5.72
CA ARG A 33 2.61 -11.38 4.77
C ARG A 33 1.51 -12.37 5.16
N GLN A 34 1.84 -13.44 5.89
CA GLN A 34 0.87 -14.45 6.34
C GLN A 34 0.01 -13.98 7.52
N THR A 35 0.43 -12.94 8.24
CA THR A 35 -0.33 -12.38 9.38
C THR A 35 -1.19 -11.19 8.96
N LEU A 36 -1.06 -10.72 7.72
CA LEU A 36 -1.84 -9.59 7.21
C LEU A 36 -3.28 -10.02 6.95
N ARG A 37 -4.22 -9.19 7.42
CA ARG A 37 -5.65 -9.42 7.25
C ARG A 37 -6.16 -8.73 5.99
N GLY A 38 -7.25 -9.27 5.44
CA GLY A 38 -8.00 -8.59 4.39
C GLY A 38 -8.68 -7.33 4.92
N LEU A 39 -9.16 -6.49 4.00
CA LEU A 39 -9.94 -5.31 4.34
C LEU A 39 -11.37 -5.45 3.79
N ARG A 40 -12.34 -5.01 4.58
CA ARG A 40 -13.75 -4.91 4.20
C ARG A 40 -14.13 -3.45 4.03
N ILE A 41 -14.87 -3.11 2.96
CA ILE A 41 -15.38 -1.75 2.76
C ILE A 41 -16.54 -1.51 3.73
N THR A 42 -16.49 -0.41 4.47
CA THR A 42 -17.56 0.03 5.40
C THR A 42 -18.40 1.16 4.81
N CYS A 43 -17.80 2.00 3.97
CA CYS A 43 -18.47 3.08 3.27
C CYS A 43 -17.92 3.18 1.85
N GLU A 44 -18.80 3.10 0.85
CA GLU A 44 -18.45 3.14 -0.57
C GLU A 44 -19.15 4.31 -1.29
N PRO A 45 -18.41 5.27 -1.84
CA PRO A 45 -18.96 6.29 -2.73
C PRO A 45 -19.40 5.66 -4.07
N PRO A 46 -20.44 6.21 -4.73
CA PRO A 46 -20.97 5.64 -5.98
C PRO A 46 -19.99 5.73 -7.16
N VAL A 47 -19.00 6.62 -7.11
CA VAL A 47 -18.01 6.82 -8.19
C VAL A 47 -16.63 7.03 -7.57
N LEU A 48 -15.57 6.57 -8.28
CA LEU A 48 -14.16 6.74 -7.88
C LEU A 48 -13.87 6.32 -6.44
N ARG A 49 -14.45 5.19 -6.00
CA ARG A 49 -14.38 4.68 -4.62
C ARG A 49 -12.96 4.60 -4.03
N HIS A 50 -11.93 4.41 -4.85
CA HIS A 50 -10.54 4.30 -4.39
C HIS A 50 -9.99 5.58 -3.72
N PHE A 51 -10.62 6.74 -3.92
CA PHE A 51 -10.19 7.98 -3.26
C PHE A 51 -10.76 8.17 -1.86
N THR A 52 -12.00 7.72 -1.61
CA THR A 52 -12.74 8.09 -0.40
C THR A 52 -13.45 6.94 0.30
N ALA A 53 -13.29 5.70 -0.18
CA ALA A 53 -13.81 4.52 0.52
C ALA A 53 -13.17 4.37 1.90
N ARG A 54 -13.97 3.89 2.85
CA ARG A 54 -13.51 3.55 4.21
C ARG A 54 -13.46 2.03 4.36
N PHE A 55 -12.47 1.56 5.11
CA PHE A 55 -12.20 0.14 5.29
C PHE A 55 -12.06 -0.20 6.77
N GLU A 56 -12.32 -1.45 7.12
CA GLU A 56 -11.98 -2.07 8.40
C GLU A 56 -11.28 -3.41 8.15
N GLU A 57 -10.63 -3.97 9.16
CA GLU A 57 -10.07 -5.32 9.10
C GLU A 57 -11.19 -6.36 8.95
N ALA A 58 -11.02 -7.28 8.00
CA ALA A 58 -11.93 -8.40 7.76
C ALA A 58 -11.68 -9.56 8.74
#